data_AF-A0A1G3B756-F1
#
_entry.id   AF-A0A1G3B756-F1
#
_cell.length_a   1.000
_cell.length_b   1.000
_cell.length_c   1.000
_cell.angle_alpha   90.00
_cell.angle_beta   90.00
_cell.angle_gamma   90.00
#
_symmetry.space_group_name_H-M   'P 1'
#
loop_
_entity.id
_entity.type
_entity.pdbx_description
1 polymer ?
#
loop_
_entity_poly.entity_id
_entity_poly.type
_entity_poly.pdbx_seq_one_letter_code
_entity_poly.pdbx_strand_id
1 'polypeptide(L)'
;MSELPDPLKIFEFSRRESFAAFFLITAILIGTGIKYSIDQHWWLPETEVVDTDPESIKLKIDLNRAEWYELIILPGIGENKARAIVEYRKEIGAFKTIEQLCEVSGIGAKTVKGFKDLVFVDEKDFSSPQSRLPVRRLSACGNAQAGTQTGEGRKEDLK
;
A
#
# COMPACT_ATOMS: atom_id res chain seq x y z
N MET A 1 49.51 -65.02 24.23
CA MET A 1 49.74 -65.02 22.77
C MET A 1 48.42 -65.37 22.14
N SER A 2 47.55 -64.37 21.95
CA SER A 2 47.40 -63.63 20.69
C SER A 2 46.95 -64.59 19.59
N GLU A 3 45.70 -64.47 19.15
CA GLU A 3 45.35 -64.13 17.76
C GLU A 3 43.91 -63.58 17.77
N LEU A 4 43.84 -62.27 17.61
CA LEU A 4 42.61 -61.50 17.43
C LEU A 4 42.13 -61.77 16.00
N PRO A 5 40.86 -62.13 15.74
CA PRO A 5 40.40 -62.36 14.37
C PRO A 5 40.55 -61.08 13.55
N ASP A 6 41.19 -61.18 12.38
CA ASP A 6 41.45 -60.06 11.47
C ASP A 6 40.15 -59.27 11.16
N PRO A 7 40.08 -57.96 11.48
CA PRO A 7 38.85 -57.18 11.30
C PRO A 7 38.59 -56.75 9.85
N LEU A 8 39.29 -57.32 8.87
CA LEU A 8 39.28 -56.86 7.48
C LEU A 8 38.90 -57.96 6.47
N LYS A 9 37.81 -58.68 6.71
CA LYS A 9 37.14 -59.54 5.70
C LYS A 9 35.70 -59.15 5.38
N ILE A 10 35.31 -57.90 5.66
CA ILE A 10 33.96 -57.40 5.35
C ILE A 10 33.85 -56.89 3.90
N PHE A 11 34.97 -56.79 3.16
CA PHE A 11 34.99 -56.19 1.81
C PHE A 11 35.76 -57.02 0.77
N GLU A 12 35.43 -58.30 0.65
CA GLU A 12 35.67 -59.10 -0.58
C GLU A 12 34.38 -59.19 -1.41
N PHE A 13 33.54 -58.16 -1.38
CA PHE A 13 32.33 -58.12 -2.20
C PHE A 13 32.69 -57.59 -3.59
N SER A 14 32.55 -58.46 -4.60
CA SER A 14 32.90 -58.26 -6.01
C SER A 14 32.71 -56.80 -6.45
N ARG A 15 33.77 -56.16 -6.97
CA ARG A 15 33.78 -54.73 -7.35
C ARG A 15 32.56 -54.32 -8.18
N ARG A 16 32.01 -55.23 -8.98
CA ARG A 16 30.83 -55.01 -9.83
C ARG A 16 29.51 -54.97 -9.05
N GLU A 17 29.41 -55.73 -7.95
CA GLU A 17 28.23 -55.80 -7.09
C GLU A 17 28.19 -54.66 -6.07
N SER A 18 29.36 -54.17 -5.63
CA SER A 18 29.45 -53.00 -4.74
C SER A 18 28.96 -51.72 -5.43
N PHE A 19 29.33 -51.48 -6.70
CA PHE A 19 28.79 -50.33 -7.44
C PHE A 19 27.27 -50.43 -7.60
N ALA A 20 26.74 -51.62 -7.91
CA ALA A 20 25.29 -51.84 -8.00
C ALA A 20 24.57 -51.54 -6.67
N ALA A 21 25.13 -51.96 -5.53
CA ALA A 21 24.59 -51.65 -4.21
C ALA A 21 24.64 -50.15 -3.89
N PHE A 22 25.73 -49.45 -4.24
CA PHE A 22 25.82 -47.99 -4.07
C PHE A 22 24.80 -47.25 -4.93
N PHE A 23 24.57 -47.67 -6.18
CA PHE A 23 23.54 -47.08 -7.05
C PHE A 23 22.13 -47.30 -6.49
N LEU A 24 21.83 -48.48 -5.92
CA LEU A 24 20.54 -48.73 -5.29
C LEU A 24 20.34 -47.88 -4.02
N ILE A 25 21.35 -47.78 -3.16
CA ILE A 25 21.28 -46.99 -1.93
C ILE A 25 21.17 -45.49 -2.25
N THR A 26 21.93 -44.99 -3.23
CA THR A 26 21.85 -43.58 -3.67
C THR A 26 20.54 -43.27 -4.37
N ALA A 27 20.01 -44.16 -5.22
CA ALA A 27 18.70 -43.98 -5.83
C ALA A 27 17.58 -43.92 -4.77
N ILE A 28 17.65 -44.76 -3.73
CA ILE A 28 16.73 -44.72 -2.59
C ILE A 28 16.91 -43.40 -1.82
N LEU A 29 18.14 -42.99 -1.49
CA LEU A 29 18.42 -41.76 -0.75
C LEU A 29 18.02 -40.49 -1.51
N ILE A 30 18.24 -40.44 -2.82
CA ILE A 30 17.82 -39.34 -3.69
C ILE A 30 16.29 -39.34 -3.80
N GLY A 31 15.66 -40.50 -4.01
CA GLY A 31 14.20 -40.62 -4.05
C GLY A 31 13.53 -40.22 -2.74
N THR A 32 14.03 -40.70 -1.60
CA THR A 32 13.55 -40.30 -0.27
C THR A 32 13.92 -38.87 0.06
N GLY A 33 15.04 -38.37 -0.45
CA GLY A 33 15.52 -37.00 -0.26
C GLY A 33 14.67 -35.96 -1.01
N ILE A 34 14.22 -36.30 -2.23
CA ILE A 34 13.26 -35.48 -2.98
C ILE A 34 11.93 -35.45 -2.23
N LYS A 35 11.43 -36.60 -1.75
CA LYS A 35 10.20 -36.66 -0.94
C LYS A 35 10.32 -35.86 0.36
N TYR A 36 11.42 -36.03 1.10
CA TYR A 36 11.69 -35.36 2.37
C TYR A 36 11.85 -33.83 2.20
N SER A 37 12.40 -33.39 1.05
CA SER A 37 12.56 -31.97 0.76
C SER A 37 11.26 -31.27 0.36
N ILE A 38 10.25 -32.01 -0.13
CA ILE A 38 8.94 -31.44 -0.43
C ILE A 38 8.14 -31.18 0.86
N ASP A 39 8.31 -31.99 1.91
CA ASP A 39 7.66 -31.77 3.22
C ASP A 39 8.36 -30.70 4.09
N GLN A 40 9.67 -30.47 3.91
CA GLN A 40 10.42 -29.42 4.63
C GLN A 40 10.45 -28.07 3.90
N HIS A 41 9.86 -27.94 2.70
CA HIS A 41 9.67 -26.63 2.05
C HIS A 41 8.40 -25.95 2.56
N TRP A 42 8.49 -25.58 3.82
CA TRP A 42 7.78 -24.50 4.50
C TRP A 42 8.03 -23.17 3.79
N TRP A 43 7.44 -22.94 2.61
CA TRP A 43 7.19 -21.58 2.12
C TRP A 43 6.13 -21.63 1.04
N LEU A 44 4.89 -21.80 1.44
CA LEU A 44 3.86 -20.95 0.87
C LEU A 44 3.05 -20.45 2.06
N PRO A 45 2.93 -19.13 2.27
CA PRO A 45 1.86 -18.64 3.13
C PRO A 45 0.58 -19.25 2.60
N GLU A 46 -0.22 -19.83 3.48
CA GLU A 46 -1.57 -20.28 3.14
C GLU A 46 -2.21 -19.12 2.37
N THR A 47 -2.41 -19.31 1.06
CA THR A 47 -3.13 -18.32 0.29
C THR A 47 -4.56 -18.48 0.75
N GLU A 48 -4.92 -17.78 1.83
CA GLU A 48 -6.31 -17.49 2.13
C GLU A 48 -6.83 -16.79 0.88
N VAL A 49 -7.49 -17.56 0.02
CA VAL A 49 -8.46 -17.04 -0.92
C VAL A 49 -9.51 -16.41 -0.03
N VAL A 50 -9.30 -15.12 0.26
CA VAL A 50 -10.35 -14.25 0.74
C VAL A 50 -11.40 -14.36 -0.35
N ASP A 51 -12.45 -15.15 -0.09
CA ASP A 51 -13.68 -15.21 -0.87
C ASP A 51 -14.29 -13.81 -0.87
N THR A 52 -13.67 -12.93 -1.66
CA THR A 52 -14.22 -11.63 -2.00
C THR A 52 -15.26 -11.99 -3.03
N ASP A 53 -16.50 -12.16 -2.57
CA ASP A 53 -17.65 -12.26 -3.43
C ASP A 53 -17.50 -11.18 -4.53
N PRO A 54 -17.40 -11.55 -5.82
CA PRO A 54 -17.18 -10.58 -6.88
C PRO A 54 -18.32 -9.54 -6.98
N GLU A 55 -19.47 -9.78 -6.33
CA GLU A 55 -20.52 -8.77 -6.16
C GLU A 55 -20.18 -7.66 -5.15
N SER A 56 -19.22 -7.87 -4.23
CA SER A 56 -18.92 -6.91 -3.16
C SER A 56 -17.91 -5.83 -3.55
N ILE A 57 -17.26 -5.91 -4.72
CA ILE A 57 -16.37 -4.85 -5.22
C ILE A 57 -17.23 -3.74 -5.84
N LYS A 58 -18.13 -3.17 -5.04
CA LYS A 58 -18.86 -1.96 -5.42
C LYS A 58 -17.89 -0.79 -5.22
N LEU A 59 -17.34 -0.27 -6.32
CA LEU A 59 -16.46 0.89 -6.31
C LEU A 59 -17.22 2.07 -5.71
N LYS A 60 -16.91 2.41 -4.46
CA LYS A 60 -17.49 3.54 -3.76
C LYS A 60 -16.56 4.75 -3.94
N ILE A 61 -17.15 5.89 -4.31
CA ILE A 61 -16.45 7.15 -4.55
C ILE A 61 -16.66 8.07 -3.35
N ASP A 62 -15.56 8.64 -2.85
CA ASP A 62 -15.59 9.62 -1.77
C ASP A 62 -15.94 11.01 -2.34
N LEU A 63 -17.06 11.59 -1.91
CA LEU A 63 -17.51 12.90 -2.39
C LEU A 63 -16.57 14.05 -2.01
N ASN A 64 -15.85 13.94 -0.90
CA ASN A 64 -14.99 15.01 -0.42
C ASN A 64 -13.64 15.02 -1.13
N ARG A 65 -13.16 13.86 -1.56
CA ARG A 65 -11.85 13.71 -2.22
C ARG A 65 -11.95 13.59 -3.73
N ALA A 66 -13.09 13.17 -4.25
CA ALA A 66 -13.25 12.95 -5.67
C ALA A 66 -13.00 14.23 -6.48
N GLU A 67 -12.36 14.03 -7.62
CA GLU A 67 -12.22 15.03 -8.67
C GLU A 67 -13.41 15.00 -9.64
N TRP A 68 -13.55 16.05 -10.45
CA TRP A 68 -14.67 16.17 -11.39
C TRP A 68 -14.74 14.99 -12.38
N TYR A 69 -13.62 14.43 -12.80
CA TYR A 69 -13.60 13.31 -13.75
C TYR A 69 -14.05 11.99 -13.12
N GLU A 70 -13.84 11.79 -11.82
CA GLU A 70 -14.26 10.59 -11.10
C GLU A 70 -15.77 10.59 -10.88
N LEU A 71 -16.33 11.77 -10.61
CA LEU A 71 -17.78 11.95 -10.43
C LEU A 71 -18.58 11.71 -11.71
N ILE A 72 -17.97 11.84 -12.90
CA ILE A 72 -18.62 11.54 -14.20
C ILE A 72 -18.94 10.04 -14.34
N ILE A 73 -18.22 9.16 -13.63
CA ILE A 73 -18.48 7.71 -13.65
C ILE A 73 -19.86 7.39 -13.07
N LEU A 74 -20.42 8.28 -12.24
CA LEU A 74 -21.72 8.08 -11.60
C LEU A 74 -22.87 8.19 -12.62
N PRO A 75 -23.85 7.28 -12.58
CA PRO A 75 -24.97 7.30 -13.51
C PRO A 75 -25.77 8.60 -13.39
N GLY A 76 -25.92 9.32 -14.51
CA GLY A 76 -26.68 10.57 -14.57
C GLY A 76 -25.91 11.83 -14.16
N ILE A 77 -24.62 11.71 -13.81
CA ILE A 77 -23.69 12.83 -13.65
C ILE A 77 -22.87 12.99 -14.93
N GLY A 78 -23.03 14.14 -15.58
CA GLY A 78 -22.17 14.56 -16.69
C GLY A 78 -21.15 15.60 -16.22
N GLU A 79 -20.27 16.02 -17.12
CA GLU A 79 -19.19 16.98 -16.84
C GLU A 79 -19.67 18.27 -16.17
N ASN A 80 -20.76 18.88 -16.65
CA ASN A 80 -21.32 20.10 -16.07
C ASN A 80 -21.76 19.91 -14.61
N LYS A 81 -22.40 18.78 -14.29
CA LYS A 81 -22.86 18.47 -12.93
C LYS A 81 -21.69 18.12 -12.02
N ALA A 82 -20.72 17.36 -12.52
CA ALA A 82 -19.52 17.03 -11.78
C ALA A 82 -18.72 18.28 -11.38
N ARG A 83 -18.56 19.23 -12.31
CA ARG A 83 -17.94 20.53 -12.00
C ARG A 83 -18.75 21.33 -10.98
N ALA A 84 -20.08 21.31 -11.06
CA ALA A 84 -20.93 21.97 -10.07
C ALA A 84 -20.76 21.38 -8.65
N ILE A 85 -20.55 20.07 -8.51
CA ILE A 85 -20.24 19.43 -7.21
C ILE A 85 -18.92 19.95 -6.66
N VAL A 86 -17.89 20.03 -7.51
CA VAL A 86 -16.57 20.53 -7.09
C VAL A 86 -16.63 22.02 -6.72
N GLU A 87 -17.40 22.82 -7.45
CA GLU A 87 -17.58 24.24 -7.12
C GLU A 87 -18.37 24.42 -5.82
N TYR A 88 -19.44 23.65 -5.62
CA TYR A 88 -20.18 23.62 -4.36
C TYR A 88 -19.27 23.28 -3.18
N ARG A 89 -18.34 22.32 -3.35
CA ARG A 89 -17.31 21.99 -2.34
C ARG A 89 -16.40 23.17 -2.02
N LYS A 90 -16.09 24.04 -2.98
CA LYS A 90 -15.27 25.24 -2.75
C LYS A 90 -16.03 26.34 -2.01
N GLU A 91 -17.32 26.51 -2.31
CA GLU A 91 -18.15 27.56 -1.72
C GLU A 91 -18.57 27.23 -0.27
N ILE A 92 -19.03 25.99 -0.03
CA ILE A 92 -19.62 25.57 1.25
C ILE A 92 -18.62 24.79 2.11
N GLY A 93 -17.64 24.15 1.48
CA GLY A 93 -16.67 23.27 2.12
C GLY A 93 -17.02 21.78 1.93
N ALA A 94 -16.48 20.93 2.80
CA ALA A 94 -16.69 19.48 2.71
C ALA A 94 -18.15 19.08 2.94
N PHE A 95 -18.61 18.08 2.17
CA PHE A 95 -19.92 17.46 2.34
C PHE A 95 -19.97 16.72 3.68
N LYS A 96 -21.04 16.97 4.45
CA LYS A 96 -21.31 16.27 5.71
C LYS A 96 -22.25 15.08 5.53
N THR A 97 -23.13 15.18 4.54
CA THR A 97 -24.18 14.19 4.26
C THR A 97 -24.34 14.06 2.75
N ILE A 98 -24.80 12.89 2.30
CA ILE A 98 -25.04 12.63 0.87
C ILE A 98 -26.23 13.49 0.38
N GLU A 99 -27.15 13.85 1.28
CA GLU A 99 -28.33 14.64 0.99
C GLU A 99 -27.99 16.05 0.47
N GLN A 100 -26.85 16.62 0.88
CA GLN A 100 -26.35 17.92 0.40
C GLN A 100 -26.06 17.96 -1.11
N LEU A 101 -25.91 16.81 -1.77
CA LEU A 101 -25.84 16.75 -3.23
C LEU A 101 -27.10 17.29 -3.92
N CYS A 102 -28.25 17.29 -3.23
CA CYS A 102 -29.50 17.86 -3.78
C CYS A 102 -29.49 19.39 -3.84
N GLU A 103 -28.58 20.05 -3.12
CA GLU A 103 -28.43 21.52 -3.13
C GLU A 103 -27.55 21.98 -4.29
N VAL A 104 -26.81 21.06 -4.92
CA VAL A 104 -25.95 21.34 -6.08
C VAL A 104 -26.80 21.63 -7.32
N SER A 105 -26.45 22.72 -8.02
CA SER A 105 -27.13 23.13 -9.25
C SER A 105 -27.13 22.02 -10.31
N GLY A 106 -28.33 21.60 -10.74
CA GLY A 106 -28.52 20.57 -11.76
C GLY A 106 -28.52 19.12 -11.27
N ILE A 107 -28.44 18.89 -9.96
CA ILE A 107 -28.59 17.57 -9.33
C ILE A 107 -29.93 17.46 -8.63
N GLY A 108 -30.84 16.68 -9.21
CA GLY A 108 -32.13 16.37 -8.58
C GLY A 108 -32.08 15.12 -7.71
N ALA A 109 -33.01 15.03 -6.75
CA ALA A 109 -33.17 13.87 -5.87
C ALA A 109 -33.29 12.52 -6.62
N LYS A 110 -33.84 12.53 -7.83
CA LYS A 110 -33.93 11.34 -8.71
C LYS A 110 -32.55 10.80 -9.10
N THR A 111 -31.63 11.70 -9.44
CA THR A 111 -30.26 11.32 -9.85
C THR A 111 -29.50 10.78 -8.64
N VAL A 112 -29.55 11.50 -7.51
CA VAL A 112 -28.88 11.10 -6.26
C VAL A 112 -29.31 9.70 -5.83
N LYS A 113 -30.61 9.38 -5.90
CA LYS A 113 -31.12 8.06 -5.56
C LYS A 113 -30.52 6.93 -6.42
N GLY A 114 -30.16 7.22 -7.67
CA GLY A 114 -29.58 6.24 -8.59
C GLY A 114 -28.12 5.86 -8.28
N PHE A 115 -27.37 6.74 -7.61
CA PHE A 115 -25.96 6.52 -7.29
C PHE A 115 -25.63 6.62 -5.80
N LYS A 116 -26.63 6.79 -4.92
CA LYS A 116 -26.45 6.90 -3.47
C LYS A 116 -25.63 5.75 -2.88
N ASP A 117 -25.76 4.55 -3.42
CA ASP A 117 -25.03 3.37 -2.94
C ASP A 117 -23.58 3.28 -3.45
N LEU A 118 -23.22 4.13 -4.42
CA LEU A 118 -21.89 4.21 -5.05
C LEU A 118 -21.05 5.35 -4.47
N VAL A 119 -21.62 6.17 -3.59
CA VAL A 119 -20.93 7.32 -3.00
C VAL A 119 -20.93 7.21 -1.48
N PHE A 120 -19.90 7.76 -0.86
CA PHE A 120 -19.82 7.87 0.59
C PHE A 120 -19.12 9.18 0.99
N VAL A 121 -19.27 9.52 2.26
CA VAL A 121 -18.61 10.65 2.90
C VAL A 121 -17.81 10.07 4.05
N ASP A 122 -16.48 10.22 4.03
CA ASP A 122 -15.66 9.83 5.18
C ASP A 122 -15.76 10.90 6.27
N GLU A 123 -16.30 10.53 7.43
CA GLU A 123 -16.46 11.42 8.58
C GLU A 123 -15.11 11.78 9.23
N LYS A 124 -14.04 11.04 8.92
CA LYS A 124 -12.69 11.25 9.49
C LYS A 124 -12.10 12.63 9.21
N ASP A 125 -12.57 13.30 8.16
CA ASP A 125 -12.14 14.66 7.82
C ASP A 125 -12.67 15.72 8.82
N PHE A 126 -13.70 15.41 9.64
CA PHE A 126 -14.31 16.34 10.59
C PHE A 126 -13.88 16.15 12.06
N SER A 127 -13.41 14.96 12.45
CA SER A 127 -13.18 14.59 13.86
C SER A 127 -11.72 14.57 14.30
N SER A 128 -10.77 14.86 13.40
CA SER A 128 -9.33 14.81 13.71
C SER A 128 -8.68 16.20 13.64
N PRO A 129 -8.35 16.83 14.79
CA PRO A 129 -7.49 18.03 14.84
C PRO A 129 -6.08 17.84 14.25
N GLN A 130 -5.71 16.63 13.83
CA GLN A 130 -4.34 16.22 13.50
C GLN A 130 -4.00 16.16 12.00
N SER A 131 -4.94 16.47 11.08
CA SER A 131 -4.62 16.62 9.64
C SER A 131 -3.95 17.96 9.31
N ARG A 132 -3.81 18.88 10.29
CA ARG A 132 -2.78 19.92 10.27
C ARG A 132 -1.40 19.28 10.48
N LEU A 133 -0.97 18.47 9.53
CA LEU A 133 0.47 18.32 9.34
C LEU A 133 0.98 19.74 9.04
N PRO A 134 1.89 20.31 9.84
CA PRO A 134 2.61 21.48 9.38
C PRO A 134 3.27 21.03 8.08
N VAL A 135 2.89 21.63 6.95
CA VAL A 135 3.76 21.61 5.78
C VAL A 135 5.08 22.10 6.35
N ARG A 136 6.05 21.19 6.53
CA ARG A 136 7.40 21.52 6.93
C ARG A 136 7.81 22.60 5.95
N ARG A 137 7.76 23.88 6.36
CA ARG A 137 8.68 24.84 5.79
C ARG A 137 10.01 24.17 6.05
N LEU A 138 10.68 23.76 4.98
CA LEU A 138 12.11 23.58 5.00
C LEU A 138 12.67 24.93 5.44
N SER A 139 12.73 25.13 6.75
CA SER A 139 13.49 26.17 7.40
C SER A 139 14.92 25.74 7.21
N ALA A 140 15.47 26.06 6.04
CA ALA A 140 16.90 26.08 5.82
C ALA A 140 17.47 27.19 6.71
N CYS A 141 17.69 26.86 7.98
CA CYS A 141 18.68 27.51 8.80
C CYS A 141 20.04 26.99 8.31
N GLY A 142 20.83 27.88 7.72
CA GLY A 142 22.10 27.54 7.08
C GLY A 142 23.00 28.75 6.98
N ASN A 143 23.43 29.21 8.15
CA ASN A 143 24.61 30.02 8.47
C ASN A 143 24.73 31.44 7.91
N ALA A 144 24.54 32.36 8.86
CA ALA A 144 25.23 33.63 8.94
C ALA A 144 26.75 33.46 8.80
N GLN A 145 27.35 34.29 7.95
CA GLN A 145 28.64 34.97 8.18
C GLN A 145 28.92 35.91 7.01
N ALA A 146 28.91 37.22 7.28
CA ALA A 146 29.96 38.18 6.93
C ALA A 146 29.39 39.60 6.74
N GLY A 147 30.01 40.57 7.42
CA GLY A 147 30.07 41.95 6.94
C GLY A 147 29.20 42.97 7.68
N THR A 148 29.66 43.38 8.87
CA THR A 148 29.38 44.70 9.44
C THR A 148 30.17 45.79 8.69
N GLN A 149 29.75 47.03 8.93
CA GLN A 149 30.36 48.33 8.59
C GLN A 149 29.67 49.02 7.39
N THR A 150 29.35 50.31 7.38
CA THR A 150 29.49 51.45 8.30
C THR A 150 28.90 52.62 7.51
N GLY A 151 28.20 53.57 8.16
CA GLY A 151 28.00 54.89 7.55
C GLY A 151 26.65 55.56 7.77
N GLU A 152 26.19 55.67 9.03
CA GLU A 152 25.17 56.65 9.38
C GLU A 152 25.86 57.91 9.90
N GLY A 153 26.03 58.88 9.00
CA GLY A 153 26.51 60.22 9.32
C GLY A 153 25.37 61.22 9.19
N ARG A 154 24.64 61.47 10.28
CA ARG A 154 23.77 62.63 10.41
C ARG A 154 23.89 63.20 11.82
N LYS A 155 24.36 64.46 11.85
CA LYS A 155 24.25 65.53 12.86
C LYS A 155 25.64 66.07 13.16
N GLU A 156 25.86 67.35 12.84
CA GLU A 156 26.22 68.48 13.74
C GLU A 156 25.87 69.74 12.91
N ASP A 157 24.81 70.49 13.22
CA ASP A 157 24.71 71.56 14.22
C ASP A 157 25.52 72.83 13.90
N LEU A 158 24.83 74.00 13.99
CA LEU A 158 25.34 75.37 14.23
C LEU A 158 26.28 75.97 13.15
N LYS A 159 26.08 77.17 12.59
CA LYS A 159 25.54 78.44 13.10
C LYS A 159 25.24 79.38 11.93
#